data_AF-A0A9X3DQU7-F1
#
_entry.id   AF-A0A9X3DQU7-F1
#
_cell.length_a   1.000
_cell.length_b   1.000
_cell.length_c   1.000
_cell.angle_alpha   90.00
_cell.angle_beta   90.00
_cell.angle_gamma   90.00
#
_symmetry.space_group_name_H-M   'P 1'
#
loop_
_entity.id
_entity.type
_entity.pdbx_description
1 polymer ?
#
loop_
_entity_poly.entity_id
_entity_poly.type
_entity_poly.pdbx_seq_one_letter_code
_entity_poly.pdbx_strand_id
1 'polypeptide(L)'
;VFLLFAWGGEAIFNRYLNVRFESFLIFGGLIFLVIGYRYVFQGADTIGEMRGAPEHLAGTVAMPFMIGPGTISAAVVTGMSMSLLEAAIVIALVLILSCSVLIAMKFSHDHLRYSHAKYIDRYFDIVGRLAALLIGTIAVDMIVNGVTRLIDKV
;
A
#
# COMPACT_ATOMS: atom_id res chain seq x y z
N VAL A 1 -11.67 -8.62 -5.47
CA VAL A 1 -10.24 -8.84 -5.76
C VAL A 1 -9.51 -9.44 -4.56
N PHE A 2 -9.46 -8.78 -3.39
CA PHE A 2 -8.72 -9.29 -2.21
C PHE A 2 -9.16 -10.68 -1.72
N LEU A 3 -10.46 -10.96 -1.67
CA LEU A 3 -10.98 -12.30 -1.32
C LEU A 3 -10.53 -13.39 -2.30
N LEU A 4 -10.33 -13.05 -3.57
CA LEU A 4 -9.89 -13.97 -4.61
C LEU A 4 -8.42 -14.36 -4.37
N PHE A 5 -7.59 -13.38 -4.00
CA PHE A 5 -6.19 -13.60 -3.61
C PHE A 5 -6.05 -14.28 -2.25
N ALA A 6 -6.92 -13.99 -1.28
CA ALA A 6 -6.97 -14.68 -0.01
C ALA A 6 -7.39 -16.15 -0.17
N TRP A 7 -8.39 -16.41 -1.02
CA TRP A 7 -8.82 -17.78 -1.33
C TRP A 7 -7.78 -18.56 -2.12
N GLY A 8 -7.15 -17.91 -3.11
CA GLY A 8 -6.18 -18.55 -3.98
C GLY A 8 -4.78 -18.71 -3.41
N GLY A 9 -4.43 -17.97 -2.35
CA GLY A 9 -3.13 -18.06 -1.67
C GLY A 9 -1.93 -18.01 -2.63
N GLU A 10 -0.90 -18.81 -2.35
CA GLU A 10 0.23 -19.00 -3.28
C GLU A 10 -0.16 -19.74 -4.58
N ALA A 11 -1.29 -20.46 -4.59
CA ALA A 11 -1.70 -21.28 -5.73
C ALA A 11 -2.11 -20.45 -6.95
N ILE A 12 -2.65 -19.23 -6.75
CA ILE A 12 -2.90 -18.30 -7.87
C ILE A 12 -1.60 -17.97 -8.60
N PHE A 13 -0.52 -17.75 -7.86
CA PHE A 13 0.78 -17.35 -8.41
C PHE A 13 1.51 -18.54 -9.05
N ASN A 14 1.59 -19.67 -8.34
CA ASN A 14 2.30 -20.84 -8.82
C ASN A 14 1.56 -21.57 -9.96
N ARG A 15 0.23 -21.69 -9.88
CA ARG A 15 -0.54 -22.57 -10.80
C ARG A 15 -1.08 -21.87 -12.04
N TYR A 16 -1.40 -20.58 -11.94
CA TYR A 16 -1.96 -19.83 -13.07
C TYR A 16 -0.95 -18.85 -13.69
N LEU A 17 -0.05 -18.29 -12.90
CA LEU A 17 0.95 -17.32 -13.39
C LEU A 17 2.34 -17.93 -13.61
N ASN A 18 2.63 -19.14 -13.10
CA ASN A 18 3.97 -19.74 -13.09
C ASN A 18 5.05 -18.81 -12.48
N VAL A 19 4.66 -17.90 -11.59
CA VAL A 19 5.57 -17.00 -10.91
C VAL A 19 5.54 -17.31 -9.42
N ARG A 20 6.71 -17.36 -8.81
CA ARG A 20 6.87 -17.55 -7.37
C ARG A 20 6.31 -16.35 -6.61
N PHE A 21 5.54 -16.60 -5.56
CA PHE A 21 5.01 -15.55 -4.68
C PHE A 21 6.13 -14.69 -4.06
N GLU A 22 7.29 -15.29 -3.80
CA GLU A 22 8.46 -14.58 -3.28
C GLU A 22 9.02 -13.57 -4.27
N SER A 23 8.99 -13.88 -5.57
CA SER A 23 9.38 -12.92 -6.62
C SER A 23 8.44 -11.72 -6.66
N PHE A 24 7.15 -11.93 -6.35
CA PHE A 24 6.17 -10.85 -6.22
C PHE A 24 6.45 -9.97 -4.99
N LEU A 25 6.83 -10.55 -3.85
CA LEU A 25 7.25 -9.80 -2.66
C LEU A 25 8.49 -8.93 -2.94
N ILE A 26 9.50 -9.48 -3.60
CA ILE A 26 10.75 -8.76 -3.94
C ILE A 26 10.45 -7.62 -4.91
N PHE A 27 9.71 -7.88 -5.99
CA PHE A 27 9.36 -6.86 -6.97
C PHE A 27 8.45 -5.78 -6.37
N GLY A 28 7.46 -6.19 -5.59
CA GLY A 28 6.57 -5.29 -4.87
C GLY A 28 7.31 -4.36 -3.90
N GLY A 29 8.24 -4.93 -3.16
CA GLY A 29 9.14 -4.17 -2.28
C GLY A 29 10.02 -3.19 -3.06
N LEU A 30 10.58 -3.58 -4.21
CA LEU A 30 11.33 -2.65 -5.09
C LEU A 30 10.49 -1.45 -5.54
N ILE A 31 9.24 -1.67 -5.95
CA ILE A 31 8.33 -0.58 -6.35
C ILE A 31 8.05 0.33 -5.14
N PHE A 32 7.74 -0.24 -3.97
CA PHE A 32 7.50 0.55 -2.75
C PHE A 32 8.74 1.32 -2.31
N LEU A 33 9.93 0.75 -2.48
CA LEU A 33 11.19 1.40 -2.15
C LEU A 33 11.42 2.63 -3.04
N VAL A 34 11.20 2.52 -4.34
CA VAL A 34 11.31 3.65 -5.28
C VAL A 34 10.31 4.75 -4.94
N ILE A 35 9.09 4.38 -4.58
CA ILE A 35 8.05 5.35 -4.20
C ILE A 35 8.39 6.02 -2.88
N GLY A 36 8.73 5.25 -1.84
CA GLY A 36 9.14 5.77 -0.53
C GLY A 36 10.34 6.70 -0.67
N TYR A 37 11.36 6.29 -1.43
CA TYR A 37 12.54 7.12 -1.70
C TYR A 37 12.15 8.45 -2.35
N ARG A 38 11.39 8.44 -3.45
CA ARG A 38 10.96 9.69 -4.11
C ARG A 38 10.12 10.54 -3.18
N TYR A 39 9.22 9.95 -2.41
CA TYR A 39 8.32 10.65 -1.52
C TYR A 39 9.05 11.30 -0.32
N VAL A 40 10.12 10.68 0.22
CA VAL A 40 10.98 11.27 1.26
C VAL A 40 11.68 12.54 0.75
N PHE A 41 12.27 12.48 -0.44
CA PHE A 41 13.15 13.55 -0.95
C PHE A 41 12.41 14.62 -1.75
N GLN A 42 11.38 14.24 -2.50
CA GLN A 42 10.72 15.10 -3.48
C GLN A 42 9.29 15.50 -3.07
N GLY A 43 8.79 15.02 -1.92
CA GLY A 43 7.48 15.39 -1.37
C GLY A 43 6.30 14.86 -2.20
N ALA A 44 5.10 15.36 -1.92
CA ALA A 44 3.87 14.73 -2.40
C ALA A 44 3.56 14.88 -3.88
N ASP A 45 4.13 15.90 -4.54
CA ASP A 45 3.84 16.22 -5.94
C ASP A 45 4.41 15.20 -6.93
N THR A 46 5.49 14.49 -6.57
CA THR A 46 6.17 13.54 -7.47
C THR A 46 5.44 12.21 -7.67
N ILE A 47 4.47 11.88 -6.82
CA ILE A 47 3.60 10.71 -7.04
C ILE A 47 2.62 10.97 -8.19
N GLY A 48 2.23 12.22 -8.43
CA GLY A 48 1.33 12.60 -9.52
C GLY A 48 1.91 12.39 -10.92
N GLU A 49 3.23 12.53 -11.09
CA GLU A 49 3.89 12.36 -12.38
C GLU A 49 3.96 10.91 -12.86
N MET A 50 4.02 9.93 -11.95
CA MET A 50 4.07 8.51 -12.33
C MET A 50 2.70 7.89 -12.63
N ARG A 51 1.59 8.52 -12.22
CA ARG A 51 0.24 7.92 -12.28
C ARG A 51 -0.89 8.84 -12.76
N GLY A 52 -0.57 10.06 -13.21
CA GLY A 52 -1.53 11.06 -13.64
C GLY A 52 -1.90 12.02 -12.51
N ALA A 53 -2.05 13.31 -12.85
CA ALA A 53 -2.27 14.40 -11.90
C ALA A 53 -3.48 14.12 -10.98
N PRO A 54 -3.27 13.89 -9.67
CA PRO A 54 -4.36 13.73 -8.73
C PRO A 54 -4.79 15.14 -8.34
N GLU A 55 -6.02 15.52 -8.63
CA GLU A 55 -6.52 16.87 -8.31
C GLU A 55 -6.56 17.15 -6.79
N HIS A 56 -6.31 16.15 -5.93
CA HIS A 56 -6.36 16.24 -4.45
C HIS A 56 -5.17 15.56 -3.75
N LEU A 57 -4.59 16.23 -2.74
CA LEU A 57 -3.46 15.76 -1.90
C LEU A 57 -3.75 14.47 -1.11
N ALA A 58 -5.02 14.16 -0.86
CA ALA A 58 -5.41 12.89 -0.25
C ALA A 58 -5.16 11.70 -1.18
N GLY A 59 -5.28 11.91 -2.50
CA GLY A 59 -4.98 10.91 -3.51
C GLY A 59 -3.49 10.57 -3.59
N THR A 60 -2.60 11.56 -3.45
CA THR A 60 -1.13 11.34 -3.45
C THR A 60 -0.65 10.53 -2.26
N VAL A 61 -1.24 10.72 -1.07
CA VAL A 61 -0.92 9.93 0.14
C VAL A 61 -1.51 8.51 0.08
N ALA A 62 -2.71 8.34 -0.47
CA ALA A 62 -3.41 7.06 -0.51
C ALA A 62 -2.91 6.11 -1.62
N MET A 63 -2.45 6.68 -2.74
CA MET A 63 -1.97 5.91 -3.89
C MET A 63 -0.87 4.89 -3.57
N PRO A 64 0.19 5.19 -2.78
CA PRO A 64 1.21 4.19 -2.45
C PRO A 64 0.65 2.95 -1.74
N PHE A 65 -0.36 3.10 -0.88
CA PHE A 65 -0.99 1.99 -0.15
C PHE A 65 -1.97 1.17 -1.02
N MET A 66 -2.51 1.78 -2.09
CA MET A 66 -3.38 1.09 -3.07
C MET A 66 -2.61 0.46 -4.25
N ILE A 67 -1.27 0.42 -4.19
CA ILE A 67 -0.47 -0.27 -5.19
C ILE A 67 -0.45 -1.76 -4.88
N GLY A 68 -1.10 -2.51 -5.77
CA GLY A 68 -1.35 -3.96 -5.76
C GLY A 68 -0.38 -4.84 -4.96
N PRO A 69 0.96 -4.74 -5.07
CA PRO A 69 1.88 -5.60 -4.34
C PRO A 69 1.68 -5.67 -2.81
N GLY A 70 1.55 -4.55 -2.11
CA GLY A 70 1.43 -4.59 -0.64
C GLY A 70 0.09 -5.19 -0.18
N THR A 71 -1.01 -4.73 -0.76
CA THR A 71 -2.37 -5.17 -0.39
C THR A 71 -2.71 -6.56 -0.91
N ILE A 72 -2.21 -6.95 -2.09
CA ILE A 72 -2.32 -8.33 -2.59
C ILE A 72 -1.47 -9.27 -1.74
N SER A 73 -0.25 -8.90 -1.38
CA SER A 73 0.59 -9.73 -0.50
C SER A 73 -0.04 -9.92 0.88
N ALA A 74 -0.59 -8.86 1.47
CA ALA A 74 -1.30 -8.95 2.75
C ALA A 74 -2.56 -9.82 2.65
N ALA A 75 -3.33 -9.73 1.56
CA ALA A 75 -4.50 -10.57 1.32
C ALA A 75 -4.12 -12.06 1.16
N VAL A 76 -3.05 -12.36 0.41
CA VAL A 76 -2.53 -13.72 0.23
C VAL A 76 -2.04 -14.29 1.56
N VAL A 77 -1.22 -13.54 2.30
CA VAL A 77 -0.67 -13.99 3.59
C VAL A 77 -1.79 -14.24 4.60
N THR A 78 -2.76 -13.33 4.72
CA THR A 78 -3.92 -13.50 5.61
C THR A 78 -4.72 -14.75 5.25
N GLY A 79 -4.92 -15.01 3.95
CA GLY A 79 -5.61 -16.20 3.45
C GLY A 79 -4.84 -17.51 3.65
N MET A 80 -3.51 -17.47 3.79
CA MET A 80 -2.70 -18.64 4.12
C MET A 80 -2.71 -18.97 5.62
N SER A 81 -2.86 -17.96 6.48
CA SER A 81 -2.76 -18.10 7.94
C SER A 81 -4.09 -18.37 8.65
N MET A 82 -5.22 -18.14 8.00
CA MET A 82 -6.56 -18.16 8.61
C MET A 82 -7.57 -18.90 7.75
N SER A 83 -8.71 -19.27 8.32
CA SER A 83 -9.83 -19.80 7.52
C SER A 83 -10.39 -18.72 6.60
N LEU A 84 -11.01 -19.12 5.48
CA LEU A 84 -11.53 -18.18 4.48
C LEU A 84 -12.52 -17.16 5.07
N LEU A 85 -13.35 -17.60 6.03
CA LEU A 85 -14.33 -16.75 6.70
C LEU A 85 -13.64 -15.70 7.59
N GLU A 86 -12.64 -16.10 8.36
CA GLU A 86 -11.84 -15.20 9.21
C GLU A 86 -11.07 -14.19 8.37
N ALA A 87 -10.40 -14.66 7.31
CA ALA A 87 -9.69 -13.79 6.37
C ALA A 87 -10.65 -12.78 5.71
N ALA A 88 -11.87 -13.19 5.35
CA ALA A 88 -12.87 -12.30 4.79
C ALA A 88 -13.31 -11.21 5.76
N ILE A 89 -13.54 -11.55 7.03
CA ILE A 89 -13.90 -10.59 8.08
C ILE A 89 -12.76 -9.59 8.31
N VAL A 90 -11.52 -10.07 8.43
CA VAL A 90 -10.35 -9.21 8.63
C VAL A 90 -10.18 -8.25 7.45
N ILE A 91 -10.24 -8.75 6.21
CA ILE A 91 -10.12 -7.91 5.01
C ILE A 91 -11.25 -6.88 4.95
N ALA A 92 -12.49 -7.26 5.26
CA ALA A 92 -13.62 -6.35 5.28
C ALA A 92 -13.43 -5.24 6.33
N LEU A 93 -12.97 -5.59 7.53
CA LEU A 93 -12.73 -4.64 8.61
C LEU A 93 -11.62 -3.65 8.25
N VAL A 94 -10.50 -4.14 7.71
CA VAL A 94 -9.38 -3.30 7.24
C VAL A 94 -9.82 -2.36 6.11
N LEU A 95 -10.64 -2.84 5.17
CA LEU A 95 -11.18 -2.00 4.09
C LEU A 95 -12.13 -0.92 4.61
N ILE A 96 -13.03 -1.26 5.53
CA ILE A 96 -13.94 -0.29 6.14
C ILE A 96 -13.14 0.78 6.89
N LEU A 97 -12.13 0.37 7.67
CA LEU A 97 -11.25 1.29 8.38
C LEU A 97 -10.45 2.19 7.41
N SER A 98 -9.91 1.62 6.34
CA SER A 98 -9.16 2.38 5.34
C SER A 98 -10.05 3.40 4.63
N CYS A 99 -11.26 2.98 4.22
CA CYS A 99 -12.25 3.88 3.63
C CYS A 99 -12.69 4.98 4.61
N SER A 100 -12.91 4.65 5.90
CA SER A 100 -13.33 5.66 6.88
C SER A 100 -12.25 6.71 7.11
N VAL A 101 -10.98 6.31 7.17
CA VAL A 101 -9.84 7.24 7.25
C VAL A 101 -9.78 8.13 6.00
N LEU A 102 -9.94 7.58 4.80
CA LEU A 102 -9.95 8.36 3.57
C LEU A 102 -11.12 9.34 3.51
N ILE A 103 -12.32 8.93 3.94
CA ILE A 103 -13.50 9.79 3.99
C ILE A 103 -13.30 10.91 5.02
N ALA A 104 -12.77 10.60 6.21
CA ALA A 104 -12.46 11.58 7.24
C ALA A 104 -11.42 12.60 6.75
N MET A 105 -10.40 12.12 6.04
CA MET A 105 -9.35 12.95 5.45
C MET A 105 -9.91 13.83 4.31
N LYS A 106 -10.81 13.32 3.48
CA LYS A 106 -11.55 14.10 2.47
C LYS A 106 -12.41 15.19 3.12
N PHE A 107 -13.18 14.83 4.15
CA PHE A 107 -14.07 15.79 4.83
C PHE A 107 -13.26 16.89 5.53
N SER A 108 -12.15 16.53 6.17
CA SER A 108 -11.22 17.49 6.76
C SER A 108 -10.65 18.43 5.71
N HIS A 109 -10.24 17.91 4.54
CA HIS A 109 -9.72 18.71 3.44
C HIS A 109 -10.77 19.67 2.84
N ASP A 110 -12.00 19.19 2.58
CA ASP A 110 -13.08 20.01 2.03
C ASP A 110 -13.56 21.09 3.01
N HIS A 111 -13.61 20.79 4.32
CA HIS A 111 -14.08 21.74 5.33
C HIS A 111 -13.02 22.80 5.70
N LEU A 112 -11.74 22.45 5.70
CA LEU A 112 -10.67 23.39 6.06
C LEU A 112 -10.20 24.31 4.92
N ARG A 113 -10.64 24.06 3.67
CA ARG A 113 -10.24 24.84 2.49
C ARG A 113 -10.68 26.31 2.53
N TYR A 114 -11.59 26.70 3.42
CA TYR A 114 -12.18 28.05 3.46
C TYR A 114 -11.42 29.08 4.29
N SER A 115 -10.37 28.73 5.07
CA SER A 115 -9.74 29.73 5.95
C SER A 115 -8.20 29.70 6.02
N HIS A 116 -7.50 28.57 5.84
CA HIS A 116 -6.04 28.50 6.07
C HIS A 116 -5.27 27.51 5.17
N ALA A 117 -5.52 27.53 3.85
CA ALA A 117 -4.93 26.59 2.86
C ALA A 117 -3.40 26.36 3.03
N LYS A 118 -2.63 27.43 3.30
CA LYS A 118 -1.16 27.37 3.37
C LYS A 118 -0.60 26.56 4.55
N TYR A 119 -1.33 26.46 5.67
CA TYR A 119 -0.88 25.67 6.84
C TYR A 119 -1.23 24.19 6.68
N ILE A 120 -2.38 23.91 6.06
CA ILE A 120 -2.86 22.55 5.82
C ILE A 120 -1.94 21.81 4.84
N ASP A 121 -1.53 22.48 3.75
CA ASP A 121 -0.60 21.90 2.78
C ASP A 121 0.74 21.52 3.42
N ARG A 122 1.23 22.34 4.36
CA ARG A 122 2.49 22.06 5.08
C ARG A 122 2.35 20.89 6.06
N TYR A 123 1.20 20.74 6.71
CA TYR A 123 0.91 19.56 7.53
C TYR A 123 0.81 18.29 6.68
N PHE A 124 0.15 18.34 5.51
CA PHE A 124 0.08 17.21 4.59
C PHE A 124 1.45 16.84 4.02
N ASP A 125 2.33 17.81 3.73
CA ASP A 125 3.71 17.50 3.28
C ASP A 125 4.53 16.82 4.38
N ILE A 126 4.43 17.29 5.64
CA ILE A 126 5.14 16.67 6.78
C ILE A 126 4.62 15.24 7.03
N VAL A 127 3.29 15.07 7.07
CA VAL A 127 2.67 13.74 7.25
C VAL A 127 2.98 12.82 6.07
N GLY A 128 3.04 13.37 4.85
CA GLY A 128 3.47 12.66 3.66
C GLY A 128 4.89 12.12 3.80
N ARG A 129 5.85 12.96 4.20
CA ARG A 129 7.25 12.52 4.43
C ARG A 129 7.36 11.46 5.53
N LEU A 130 6.57 11.54 6.59
CA LEU A 130 6.51 10.49 7.61
C LEU A 130 5.94 9.18 7.05
N ALA A 131 4.87 9.26 6.25
CA ALA A 131 4.33 8.10 5.55
C ALA A 131 5.35 7.49 4.56
N ALA A 132 6.20 8.32 3.95
CA ALA A 132 7.28 7.87 3.06
C ALA A 132 8.29 6.94 3.76
N LEU A 133 8.68 7.29 4.99
CA LEU A 133 9.57 6.46 5.80
C LEU A 133 8.91 5.13 6.13
N LEU A 134 7.63 5.13 6.48
CA LEU A 134 6.88 3.92 6.78
C LEU A 134 6.73 3.01 5.54
N ILE A 135 6.45 3.59 4.37
CA ILE A 135 6.42 2.87 3.09
C ILE A 135 7.79 2.26 2.78
N GLY A 136 8.88 3.01 3.00
CA GLY A 136 10.24 2.52 2.84
C GLY A 136 10.56 1.32 3.75
N THR A 137 10.14 1.37 5.01
CA THR A 137 10.31 0.24 5.95
C THR A 137 9.52 -0.99 5.50
N ILE A 138 8.27 -0.82 5.08
CA ILE A 138 7.44 -1.92 4.53
C ILE A 138 8.10 -2.50 3.28
N ALA A 139 8.67 -1.65 2.42
CA ALA A 139 9.36 -2.07 1.21
C ALA A 139 10.54 -2.99 1.53
N VAL A 140 11.38 -2.61 2.50
CA VAL A 140 12.52 -3.41 2.94
C VAL A 140 12.05 -4.72 3.56
N ASP A 141 11.04 -4.69 4.42
CA ASP A 141 10.47 -5.90 5.03
C ASP A 141 9.92 -6.88 3.97
N MET A 142 9.23 -6.38 2.94
CA MET A 142 8.79 -7.21 1.81
C MET A 142 9.95 -7.86 1.05
N ILE A 143 11.04 -7.12 0.81
CA ILE A 143 12.23 -7.66 0.15
C ILE A 143 12.88 -8.74 1.01
N VAL A 144 13.10 -8.47 2.29
CA VAL A 144 13.71 -9.42 3.23
C VAL A 144 12.86 -10.69 3.31
N ASN A 145 11.55 -10.57 3.53
CA ASN A 145 10.65 -11.71 3.59
C ASN A 145 10.62 -12.49 2.27
N GLY A 146 10.66 -11.81 1.12
CA GLY A 146 10.74 -12.46 -0.19
C GLY A 146 12.06 -13.23 -0.39
N VAL A 147 13.20 -12.67 0.02
CA VAL A 147 14.51 -13.32 -0.09
C VAL A 147 14.63 -14.48 0.88
N THR A 148 14.25 -14.32 2.15
CA THR A 148 14.31 -15.39 3.16
C THR A 148 13.46 -16.59 2.74
N ARG A 149 12.20 -16.36 2.31
CA ARG A 149 11.33 -17.44 1.80
C ARG A 149 11.86 -18.09 0.53
N LEU A 150 12.62 -17.35 -0.30
CA LEU A 150 13.28 -17.93 -1.46
C LEU A 150 14.41 -18.86 -1.03
N ILE A 151 15.22 -18.48 -0.04
CA ILE A 151 16.32 -19.31 0.46
C ILE A 151 15.78 -20.54 1.18
N ASP A 152 14.76 -20.41 2.02
CA ASP A 152 14.20 -21.53 2.80
C ASP A 152 13.51 -22.61 1.92
N LYS A 153 13.14 -22.26 0.68
CA LYS A 153 12.52 -23.18 -0.30
C LYS A 153 13.52 -23.80 -1.29
N VAL A 154 14.79 -23.37 -1.29
CA VAL A 154 15.88 -23.92 -2.14
C VAL A 154 16.55 -25.09 -1.41
#